data_AF-A0A833TDJ0-F1
#
_entry.id   AF-A0A833TDJ0-F1
#
_cell.length_a   1.000
_cell.length_b   1.000
_cell.length_c   1.000
_cell.angle_alpha   90.00
_cell.angle_beta   90.00
_cell.angle_gamma   90.00
#
_symmetry.space_group_name_H-M   'P 1'
#
loop_
_entity.id
_entity.type
_entity.pdbx_description
1 polymer ?
#
loop_
_entity_poly.entity_id
_entity_poly.type
_entity_poly.pdbx_seq_one_letter_code
_entity_poly.pdbx_strand_id
1 'polypeptide(L)'
;MRCVGDDTTSKESLAVLLDKYEEARRELLQYNAEHQNDIPVAKNQMSLYASVTGIRWDFSSSQIAGDIHVPAKQRIARFEIDPATDHFTAANALWGRIDEAFDDIDDDL
;
A
#
# COMPACT_ATOMS: atom_id res chain seq x y z
N MET A 1 -62.06 -23.37 8.67
CA MET A 1 -60.74 -23.19 9.29
C MET A 1 -59.85 -22.51 8.25
N ARG A 2 -59.68 -21.18 8.32
CA ARG A 2 -58.82 -20.44 7.37
C ARG A 2 -57.44 -20.32 7.98
N CYS A 3 -56.42 -20.75 7.24
CA CYS A 3 -55.02 -20.51 7.57
C CYS A 3 -54.73 -19.01 7.43
N VAL A 4 -54.74 -18.28 8.54
CA VAL A 4 -54.38 -16.85 8.62
C VAL A 4 -52.91 -16.67 9.04
N GLY A 5 -52.14 -17.76 9.10
CA GLY A 5 -50.80 -17.78 9.71
C GLY A 5 -49.61 -17.45 8.79
N ASP A 6 -49.80 -17.25 7.48
CA ASP A 6 -48.68 -17.15 6.52
C ASP A 6 -48.37 -15.71 6.06
N ASP A 7 -49.36 -14.82 6.07
CA ASP A 7 -49.24 -13.48 5.48
C ASP A 7 -48.64 -12.46 6.47
N THR A 8 -48.73 -12.71 7.77
CA THR A 8 -48.12 -11.91 8.84
C THR A 8 -46.64 -12.23 9.03
N THR A 9 -46.28 -13.50 9.01
CA THR A 9 -44.90 -14.00 9.09
C THR A 9 -44.06 -13.58 7.88
N SER A 10 -44.64 -13.57 6.68
CA SER A 10 -43.96 -13.06 5.48
C SER A 10 -43.65 -11.56 5.58
N LYS A 11 -44.61 -10.75 6.06
CA LYS A 11 -44.43 -9.30 6.24
C LYS A 11 -43.40 -8.97 7.33
N GLU A 12 -43.42 -9.70 8.44
CA GLU A 12 -42.42 -9.58 9.50
C GLU A 12 -41.02 -9.96 9.00
N SER A 13 -40.89 -11.04 8.20
CA SER A 13 -39.62 -11.45 7.62
C SER A 13 -39.05 -10.41 6.64
N LEU A 14 -39.92 -9.78 5.85
CA LEU A 14 -39.55 -8.73 4.90
C LEU A 14 -39.12 -7.45 5.62
N ALA A 15 -39.81 -7.08 6.70
CA ALA A 15 -39.43 -5.94 7.54
C ALA A 15 -38.04 -6.14 8.16
N VAL A 16 -37.75 -7.34 8.67
CA VAL A 16 -36.43 -7.69 9.23
C VAL A 16 -35.33 -7.64 8.16
N LEU A 17 -35.62 -8.11 6.93
CA LEU A 17 -34.65 -8.05 5.84
C LEU A 17 -34.35 -6.61 5.39
N LEU A 18 -35.37 -5.75 5.36
CA LEU A 18 -35.19 -4.33 5.03
C LEU A 18 -34.35 -3.61 6.08
N ASP A 19 -34.60 -3.86 7.36
CA ASP A 19 -33.83 -3.25 8.46
C ASP A 19 -32.34 -3.66 8.40
N LYS A 20 -32.07 -4.96 8.17
CA LYS A 20 -30.70 -5.47 7.97
C LYS A 20 -30.02 -4.86 6.74
N TYR A 21 -30.75 -4.64 5.66
CA TYR A 21 -30.21 -4.00 4.47
C TYR A 21 -29.85 -2.53 4.75
N GLU A 22 -30.70 -1.80 5.48
CA GLU A 22 -30.44 -0.42 5.86
C GLU A 22 -29.29 -0.28 6.85
N GLU A 23 -29.14 -1.23 7.77
CA GLU A 23 -28.00 -1.35 8.67
C GLU A 23 -26.70 -1.57 7.89
N ALA A 24 -26.65 -2.61 7.05
CA ALA A 24 -25.48 -2.91 6.22
C ALA A 24 -25.11 -1.74 5.30
N ARG A 25 -26.10 -1.02 4.75
CA ARG A 25 -25.85 0.18 3.92
C ARG A 25 -25.21 1.30 4.74
N ARG A 26 -25.67 1.52 5.97
CA ARG A 26 -25.10 2.54 6.88
C ARG A 26 -23.67 2.20 7.25
N GLU A 27 -23.39 0.95 7.60
CA GLU A 27 -22.05 0.48 7.91
C GLU A 27 -21.09 0.69 6.73
N LEU A 28 -21.52 0.37 5.51
CA LEU A 28 -20.71 0.56 4.31
C LEU A 28 -20.39 2.05 4.05
N LEU A 29 -21.38 2.93 4.21
CA LEU A 29 -21.19 4.37 4.04
C LEU A 29 -20.26 4.94 5.11
N GLN A 30 -20.41 4.50 6.36
CA GLN A 30 -19.56 4.91 7.45
C GLN A 30 -18.13 4.44 7.24
N TYR A 31 -17.93 3.15 6.92
CA TYR A 31 -16.61 2.59 6.64
C TYR A 31 -15.91 3.33 5.51
N ASN A 32 -16.62 3.60 4.41
CA ASN A 32 -16.06 4.35 3.28
C ASN A 32 -15.70 5.78 3.69
N ALA A 33 -16.56 6.48 4.43
CA ALA A 33 -16.26 7.83 4.91
C ALA A 33 -15.03 7.89 5.84
N GLU A 34 -14.86 6.87 6.69
CA GLU A 34 -13.70 6.73 7.59
C GLU A 34 -12.41 6.43 6.82
N HIS A 35 -12.46 5.61 5.76
CA HIS A 35 -11.28 5.10 5.05
C HIS A 35 -11.07 5.76 3.67
N GLN A 36 -11.85 6.79 3.33
CA GLN A 36 -11.82 7.45 2.01
C GLN A 36 -10.43 7.99 1.63
N ASN A 37 -9.61 8.31 2.63
CA ASN A 37 -8.28 8.91 2.46
C ASN A 37 -7.13 7.91 2.58
N ASP A 38 -7.38 6.66 2.95
CA ASP A 38 -6.30 5.71 3.25
C ASP A 38 -5.42 5.41 2.03
N ILE A 39 -6.06 5.17 0.88
CA ILE A 39 -5.34 4.93 -0.38
C ILE A 39 -4.57 6.17 -0.83
N PRO A 40 -5.16 7.39 -0.89
CA PRO A 40 -4.41 8.62 -1.16
C PRO A 40 -3.22 8.84 -0.22
N VAL A 41 -3.40 8.63 1.09
CA VAL A 41 -2.36 8.80 2.10
C VAL A 41 -1.22 7.82 1.88
N ALA A 42 -1.52 6.53 1.69
CA ALA A 42 -0.52 5.50 1.41
C ALA A 42 0.25 5.81 0.11
N LYS A 43 -0.45 6.21 -0.97
CA LYS A 43 0.19 6.61 -2.23
C LYS A 43 1.13 7.80 -2.06
N ASN A 44 0.72 8.80 -1.29
CA ASN A 44 1.56 9.96 -1.01
C ASN A 44 2.83 9.57 -0.24
N GLN A 45 2.69 8.77 0.83
CA GLN A 45 3.83 8.28 1.60
C GLN A 45 4.81 7.48 0.74
N MET A 46 4.31 6.53 -0.05
CA MET A 46 5.14 5.75 -0.98
C MET A 46 5.86 6.64 -2.00
N SER A 47 5.17 7.66 -2.52
CA SER A 47 5.76 8.61 -3.49
C SER A 47 6.87 9.44 -2.86
N LEU A 48 6.73 9.86 -1.60
CA LEU A 48 7.78 10.57 -0.87
C LEU A 48 9.02 9.69 -0.70
N TYR A 49 8.87 8.43 -0.28
CA TYR A 49 9.99 7.50 -0.16
C TYR A 49 10.73 7.31 -1.50
N ALA A 50 9.99 7.10 -2.58
CA ALA A 50 10.56 6.97 -3.92
C ALA A 50 11.24 8.27 -4.39
N SER A 51 10.70 9.44 -4.04
CA SER A 51 11.27 10.74 -4.42
C SER A 51 12.59 11.04 -3.71
N VAL A 52 12.74 10.60 -2.46
CA VAL A 52 13.96 10.79 -1.67
C VAL A 52 15.04 9.81 -2.07
N THR A 53 14.68 8.54 -2.28
CA THR A 53 15.67 7.46 -2.47
C THR A 53 15.92 7.11 -3.94
N GLY A 54 15.01 7.48 -4.84
CA GLY A 54 15.01 7.01 -6.23
C GLY A 54 14.73 5.50 -6.37
N ILE A 55 14.37 4.79 -5.29
CA ILE A 55 14.25 3.33 -5.31
C ILE A 55 12.92 2.87 -5.90
N ARG A 56 13.03 1.90 -6.81
CA ARG A 56 11.96 0.99 -7.19
C ARG A 56 12.27 -0.41 -6.65
N TRP A 57 11.43 -0.88 -5.73
CA TRP A 57 11.56 -2.20 -5.11
C TRP A 57 11.17 -3.34 -6.07
N ASP A 58 11.92 -4.43 -6.02
CA ASP A 58 11.62 -5.70 -6.70
C ASP A 58 11.01 -6.68 -5.70
N PHE A 59 9.70 -6.94 -5.84
CA PHE A 59 8.96 -7.85 -4.97
C PHE A 59 8.83 -9.27 -5.54
N SER A 60 9.59 -9.60 -6.59
CA SER A 60 9.54 -10.93 -7.22
C SER A 60 10.20 -12.04 -6.38
N SER A 61 11.02 -11.68 -5.39
CA SER A 61 11.73 -12.61 -4.52
C SER A 61 11.61 -12.24 -3.04
N SER A 62 12.10 -13.10 -2.17
CA SER A 62 12.20 -12.81 -0.73
C SER A 62 13.40 -11.94 -0.37
N GLN A 63 14.27 -11.59 -1.32
CA GLN A 63 15.43 -10.73 -1.11
C GLN A 63 15.01 -9.26 -0.98
N ILE A 64 15.78 -8.48 -0.24
CA ILE A 64 15.60 -7.02 -0.20
C ILE A 64 16.35 -6.45 -1.41
N ALA A 65 15.65 -6.33 -2.53
CA ALA A 65 16.24 -5.96 -3.82
C ALA A 65 15.46 -4.86 -4.54
N GLY A 66 16.13 -4.18 -5.45
CA GLY A 66 15.52 -3.14 -6.26
C GLY A 66 16.51 -2.37 -7.12
N ASP A 67 16.00 -1.30 -7.72
CA ASP A 67 16.72 -0.42 -8.62
C ASP A 67 16.68 1.02 -8.08
N ILE A 68 17.83 1.67 -7.98
CA ILE A 68 17.97 3.11 -7.71
C ILE A 68 18.01 3.83 -9.05
N HIS A 69 17.01 4.67 -9.31
CA HIS A 69 16.92 5.49 -10.50
C HIS A 69 17.54 6.86 -10.23
N VAL A 70 18.51 7.26 -11.06
CA VAL A 70 19.14 8.59 -11.02
C VAL A 70 18.90 9.28 -12.36
N PRO A 71 17.76 9.97 -12.54
CA PRO A 71 17.37 10.56 -13.83
C PRO A 71 18.38 11.57 -14.37
N ALA A 72 18.99 12.37 -13.48
CA ALA A 72 20.00 13.37 -13.85
C ALA A 72 21.21 12.74 -14.58
N LYS A 73 21.53 11.47 -14.27
CA LYS A 73 22.66 10.71 -14.83
C LYS A 73 22.24 9.66 -15.85
N GLN A 74 20.94 9.54 -16.14
CA GLN A 74 20.36 8.43 -16.93
C GLN A 74 20.84 7.05 -16.47
N ARG A 75 21.10 6.90 -15.15
CA ARG A 75 21.69 5.69 -14.56
C ARG A 75 20.63 4.94 -13.74
N ILE A 76 20.74 3.63 -13.79
CA ILE A 76 20.00 2.71 -12.91
C ILE A 76 21.04 1.85 -12.19
N ALA A 77 21.04 1.88 -10.86
CA ALA A 77 21.91 1.06 -10.03
C ALA A 77 21.09 0.01 -9.30
N ARG A 78 21.39 -1.28 -9.52
CA ARG A 78 20.69 -2.38 -8.88
C ARG A 78 21.34 -2.72 -7.54
N PHE A 79 20.51 -3.05 -6.55
CA PHE A 79 20.98 -3.53 -5.25
C PHE A 79 20.24 -4.80 -4.82
N GLU A 80 20.88 -5.57 -3.94
CA GLU A 80 20.35 -6.76 -3.30
C GLU A 80 20.99 -6.87 -1.91
N ILE A 81 20.16 -7.11 -0.90
CA ILE A 81 20.54 -7.23 0.51
C ILE A 81 19.89 -8.49 1.06
N ASP A 82 20.68 -9.31 1.77
CA ASP A 82 20.20 -10.51 2.45
C ASP A 82 19.20 -10.12 3.54
N PRO A 83 17.96 -10.65 3.53
CA PRO A 83 16.96 -10.42 4.57
C PRO A 83 17.39 -10.83 5.98
N ALA A 84 18.40 -11.71 6.11
CA ALA A 84 18.97 -12.10 7.40
C ALA A 84 19.85 -11.01 8.02
N THR A 85 20.20 -9.97 7.25
CA THR A 85 20.99 -8.82 7.74
C THR A 85 20.17 -8.03 8.76
N ASP A 86 20.81 -7.58 9.85
CA ASP A 86 20.13 -6.74 10.83
C ASP A 86 19.70 -5.39 10.21
N HIS A 87 18.61 -4.82 10.72
CA HIS A 87 18.00 -3.62 10.15
C HIS A 87 18.95 -2.42 10.07
N PHE A 88 19.86 -2.26 11.04
CA PHE A 88 20.78 -1.12 11.07
C PHE A 88 21.85 -1.27 9.98
N THR A 89 22.45 -2.45 9.86
CA THR A 89 23.43 -2.75 8.81
C THR A 89 22.79 -2.70 7.43
N ALA A 90 21.58 -3.24 7.26
CA ALA A 90 20.86 -3.20 5.99
C ALA A 90 20.53 -1.75 5.58
N ALA A 91 20.08 -0.91 6.52
CA ALA A 91 19.80 0.50 6.25
C ALA A 91 21.06 1.27 5.84
N ASN A 92 22.17 1.10 6.56
CA ASN A 92 23.43 1.75 6.21
C ASN A 92 23.97 1.28 4.86
N ALA A 93 23.87 -0.03 4.57
CA ALA A 93 24.25 -0.56 3.27
C ALA A 93 23.41 0.04 2.15
N LEU A 94 22.09 0.17 2.34
CA LEU A 94 21.20 0.78 1.36
C LEU A 94 21.50 2.26 1.13
N TRP A 95 21.69 3.04 2.19
CA TRP A 95 22.06 4.45 2.07
C TRP A 95 23.41 4.64 1.37
N GLY A 96 24.40 3.80 1.67
CA GLY A 96 25.68 3.83 0.95
C GLY A 96 25.53 3.57 -0.56
N ARG A 97 24.58 2.71 -0.97
CA ARG A 97 24.27 2.49 -2.41
C ARG A 97 23.57 3.67 -3.05
N ILE A 98 22.71 4.37 -2.30
CA ILE A 98 22.07 5.60 -2.76
C ILE A 98 23.16 6.65 -2.98
N ASP A 99 24.00 6.91 -1.97
CA ASP A 99 25.08 7.90 -2.08
C ASP A 99 26.02 7.57 -3.26
N GLU A 100 26.47 6.32 -3.41
CA GLU A 100 27.29 5.87 -4.54
C GLU A 100 26.61 6.06 -5.92
N ALA A 101 25.28 5.92 -5.98
CA ALA A 101 24.54 6.13 -7.22
C ALA A 101 24.40 7.62 -7.57
N PHE A 102 24.25 8.47 -6.55
CA PHE A 102 24.07 9.91 -6.67
C PHE A 102 25.36 10.72 -6.65
N ASP A 103 26.50 10.15 -6.23
CA ASP A 103 27.82 10.78 -6.27
C ASP A 103 28.26 11.03 -7.71
N ASP A 104 28.66 12.26 -8.01
CA ASP A 104 29.20 12.67 -9.30
C ASP A 104 30.59 12.06 -9.47
N ILE A 105 30.81 11.38 -10.59
CA ILE A 105 32.17 11.16 -11.10
C ILE A 105 32.61 12.52 -11.66
N ASP A 106 32.83 13.50 -10.80
CA ASP A 106 33.53 14.74 -11.13
C ASP A 106 35.03 14.43 -11.15
N ASP A 107 35.45 13.63 -12.12
CA ASP A 107 36.86 13.22 -12.32
C ASP A 107 37.44 13.73 -13.65
N ASP A 108 36.82 14.75 -14.26
CA ASP A 108 37.36 15.46 -15.43
C ASP A 108 37.37 16.99 -15.18
N LEU A 109 38.37 17.46 -14.42
CA LEU A 109 38.79 18.87 -14.38
C LEU A 109 40.32 19.00 -14.34
#